data_AF-A0A917K3C0-F1
#
_entry.id   AF-A0A917K3C0-F1
#
_cell.length_a   1.000
_cell.length_b   1.000
_cell.length_c   1.000
_cell.angle_alpha   90.00
_cell.angle_beta   90.00
_cell.angle_gamma   90.00
#
_symmetry.space_group_name_H-M   'P 1'
#
loop_
_entity.id
_entity.type
_entity.pdbx_description
1 polymer ?
#
loop_
_entity_poly.entity_id
_entity_poly.type
_entity_poly.pdbx_seq_one_letter_code
_entity_poly.pdbx_strand_id
1 'polypeptide(L)' 'MTLRELVEQMEQRWEELMALRASPDMYGSESLDGQLSELEMWLLRMHRLVAGRQAA' A
#
# COMPACT_ATOMS: atom_id res chain seq x y z
N MET A 1 12.92 10.85 -7.89
CA MET A 1 11.96 9.83 -7.45
C MET A 1 12.26 8.52 -8.15
N THR A 2 12.80 7.54 -7.43
CA THR A 2 13.07 6.18 -7.92
C THR A 2 11.88 5.26 -7.64
N LEU A 3 11.87 4.07 -8.25
CA LEU A 3 10.83 3.08 -7.97
C LEU A 3 10.82 2.64 -6.50
N ARG A 4 12.01 2.50 -5.90
CA ARG A 4 12.15 2.14 -4.49
C ARG A 4 11.55 3.23 -3.59
N GLU A 5 11.87 4.50 -3.85
CA GLU A 5 11.30 5.63 -3.11
C GLU A 5 9.77 5.69 -3.24
N LEU A 6 9.22 5.36 -4.42
CA LEU A 6 7.77 5.29 -4.60
C LEU A 6 7.14 4.14 -3.80
N VAL A 7 7.78 2.97 -3.75
CA VAL A 7 7.29 1.83 -2.94
C VAL A 7 7.30 2.21 -1.46
N GLU A 8 8.40 2.78 -0.95
CA GLU A 8 8.51 3.22 0.44
C GLU A 8 7.42 4.26 0.79
N GLN A 9 7.14 5.22 -0.10
CA GLN A 9 6.06 6.19 0.11
C GLN A 9 4.66 5.53 0.15
N MET A 10 4.45 4.51 -0.67
CA MET A 10 3.18 3.79 -0.71
C MET A 10 3.00 2.84 0.49
N GLU A 11 4.08 2.27 1.02
CA GLU A 11 4.07 1.54 2.29
C GLU A 11 3.72 2.49 3.45
N GLN A 12 4.33 3.68 3.49
CA GLN A 12 3.96 4.69 4.48
C GLN A 12 2.47 5.08 4.36
N ARG A 13 1.98 5.24 3.12
CA ARG A 13 0.57 5.54 2.87
C ARG A 13 -0.36 4.42 3.32
N TRP A 14 0.05 3.17 3.15
CA TRP A 14 -0.68 2.01 3.66
C TRP A 14 -0.85 2.07 5.18
N GLU A 15 0.23 2.36 5.91
CA GLU A 15 0.18 2.50 7.38
C GLU A 15 -0.78 3.60 7.81
N GLU A 16 -0.76 4.76 7.14
CA GLU A 16 -1.68 5.86 7.40
C GLU A 16 -3.15 5.46 7.20
N LEU A 17 -3.46 4.76 6.11
CA LEU A 17 -4.82 4.31 5.81
C LEU A 17 -5.29 3.22 6.77
N MET A 18 -4.39 2.33 7.21
CA MET A 18 -4.69 1.32 8.23
C MET A 18 -4.97 1.97 9.59
N ALA A 19 -4.21 2.99 9.97
CA ALA A 19 -4.47 3.76 11.17
C ALA A 19 -5.82 4.49 11.09
N LEU A 20 -6.13 5.07 9.92
CA LEU A 20 -7.41 5.72 9.66
C LEU A 20 -8.57 4.73 9.75
N ARG A 21 -8.43 3.51 9.22
CA ARG A 21 -9.45 2.45 9.26
C ARG A 21 -9.79 2.02 10.68
N ALA A 22 -8.83 2.09 11.59
CA ALA A 22 -9.05 1.81 13.01
C ALA A 22 -9.82 2.93 13.73
N SER A 23 -9.97 4.11 13.11
CA SER A 23 -10.78 5.20 13.67
C SER A 23 -12.27 4.84 13.66
N PRO A 24 -13.02 5.12 14.74
CA PRO A 24 -14.47 4.92 14.80
C PRO A 24 -15.23 5.61 13.65
N ASP A 25 -14.76 6.78 13.21
CA ASP A 25 -15.40 7.57 12.16
C ASP A 25 -15.31 6.93 10.77
N MET A 26 -14.37 6.01 10.60
CA MET A 26 -14.08 5.34 9.33
C MET A 26 -14.38 3.84 9.38
N TYR A 27 -14.90 3.35 10.50
CA TYR A 27 -15.25 1.95 10.67
C TYR A 27 -16.36 1.55 9.68
N GLY A 28 -16.08 0.57 8.83
CA GLY A 28 -17.02 0.13 7.78
C GLY A 28 -17.07 1.02 6.54
N SER A 29 -16.09 1.90 6.33
CA SER A 29 -16.01 2.71 5.11
C SER A 29 -15.57 1.86 3.91
N GLU A 30 -16.52 1.54 3.02
CA GLU A 30 -16.26 0.79 1.78
C GLU A 30 -15.23 1.49 0.87
N SER A 31 -15.23 2.82 0.86
CA SER A 31 -14.27 3.61 0.08
C SER A 31 -12.84 3.41 0.59
N LEU A 32 -12.65 3.43 1.92
CA LEU A 32 -11.35 3.19 2.54
C LEU A 32 -10.88 1.74 2.35
N ASP A 33 -11.80 0.79 2.52
CA ASP A 33 -11.50 -0.64 2.28
C ASP A 33 -11.12 -0.91 0.82
N GLY A 34 -11.76 -0.22 -0.14
CA GLY A 34 -11.41 -0.27 -1.56
C GLY A 34 -10.01 0.30 -1.83
N GLN A 35 -9.70 1.48 -1.29
CA GLN A 35 -8.36 2.10 -1.42
C GLN A 35 -7.26 1.22 -0.85
N LEU A 36 -7.49 0.62 0.32
CA LEU A 36 -6.57 -0.36 0.90
C LEU A 36 -6.42 -1.56 -0.03
N SER A 37 -7.51 -2.20 -0.47
CA SER A 37 -7.43 -3.37 -1.36
C SER A 37 -6.63 -3.10 -2.64
N GLU A 38 -6.82 -1.93 -3.27
CA GLU A 38 -6.06 -1.52 -4.45
C GLU A 38 -4.57 -1.32 -4.15
N LEU A 39 -4.25 -0.65 -3.04
CA LEU A 39 -2.89 -0.39 -2.61
C LEU A 39 -2.14 -1.68 -2.24
N GLU A 40 -2.81 -2.62 -1.56
CA GLU A 40 -2.25 -3.94 -1.22
C GLU A 40 -1.85 -4.70 -2.49
N MET A 41 -2.77 -4.79 -3.46
CA MET A 41 -2.50 -5.47 -4.73
C MET A 41 -1.35 -4.81 -5.50
N TRP A 42 -1.27 -3.48 -5.48
CA TRP A 42 -0.18 -2.76 -6.11
C TRP A 42 1.15 -3.06 -5.41
N LEU A 43 1.24 -2.96 -4.09
CA LEU A 43 2.45 -3.25 -3.30
C LEU A 43 2.94 -4.68 -3.54
N LEU A 44 2.04 -5.68 -3.52
CA LEU A 44 2.38 -7.07 -3.81
C LEU A 44 3.03 -7.25 -5.19
N ARG A 45 2.51 -6.57 -6.22
CA ARG A 45 3.10 -6.60 -7.57
C ARG A 45 4.46 -5.91 -7.59
N MET A 46 4.60 -4.80 -6.88
CA MET A 46 5.85 -4.05 -6.82
C MET A 46 6.96 -4.82 -6.13
N HIS A 47 6.69 -5.46 -5.00
CA HIS A 47 7.68 -6.32 -4.33
C HIS A 47 8.17 -7.45 -5.22
N ARG A 48 7.29 -8.08 -6.00
CA ARG A 48 7.70 -9.10 -6.99
C ARG A 48 8.62 -8.52 -8.07
N LEU A 49 8.32 -7.33 -8.58
CA LEU A 49 9.14 -6.65 -9.59
C LEU A 49 10.50 -6.19 -9.06
N VAL A 50 10.58 -5.83 -7.78
CA VAL A 50 11.85 -5.45 -7.12
C VAL A 50 12.67 -6.71 -6.81
N ALA A 51 12.06 -7.76 -6.25
CA ALA A 51 12.72 -9.03 -5.96
C ALA A 51 13.24 -9.73 -7.22
N GLY A 52 12.44 -9.75 -8.29
CA GLY A 52 12.85 -10.32 -9.59
C GLY A 52 14.02 -9.58 -10.25
N ARG A 53 14.21 -8.29 -9.93
CA ARG A 53 15.36 -7.49 -10.39
C ARG A 53 16.63 -7.73 -9.56
N GLN A 54 16.54 -8.29 -8.36
CA GLN A 54 17.70 -8.62 -7.54
C GLN A 54 18.25 -10.02 -7.82
N ALA A 55 17.45 -10.90 -8.43
CA ALA A 55 17.83 -12.26 -8.78
C ALA A 55 18.39 -12.42 -10.22
N ALA A 56 18.32 -11.37 -11.05
CA ALA A 56 18.79 -11.32 -12.43
C ALA A 56 20.05 -10.44 -12.54
#